data_AF-A0A6I9QS54-F1
#
_entry.id   AF-A0A6I9QS54-F1
#
_cell.length_a   1.000
_cell.length_b   1.000
_cell.length_c   1.000
_cell.angle_alpha   90.00
_cell.angle_beta   90.00
_cell.angle_gamma   90.00
#
_symmetry.space_group_name_H-M   'P 1'
#
loop_
_entity.id
_entity.type
_entity.pdbx_description
1 polymer ?
#
loop_
_entity_poly.entity_id
_entity_poly.type
_entity_poly.pdbx_seq_one_letter_code
_entity_poly.pdbx_strand_id
1 'polypeptide(L)'
;MTVVHRHGPCSPVGQRKHMNHHRLLRQDQYRIQFLHHRISFPAASKPTEPGTSLASVTAPSRYGIPLRTAEYFITVGFGTPKQDYTVIFDTGSDLTWIQCKPCVKYCYPQNESLFDPLQSSTYSDILCSSSDCSLISGQCDASYHCIYGVKYGDNSFSAGYFAQETLH
;
A
#
# COMPACT_ATOMS: atom_id res chain seq x y z
N MET A 1 -8.21 27.35 -8.47
CA MET A 1 -7.87 27.58 -7.04
C MET A 1 -6.73 26.62 -6.72
N THR A 2 -5.52 27.12 -6.45
CA THR A 2 -4.33 26.27 -6.33
C THR A 2 -4.08 25.97 -4.86
N VAL A 3 -4.14 24.70 -4.48
CA VAL A 3 -3.78 24.25 -3.14
C VAL A 3 -2.28 24.01 -3.12
N VAL A 4 -1.54 24.80 -2.35
CA VAL A 4 -0.10 24.61 -2.14
C VAL A 4 0.15 24.30 -0.67
N HIS A 5 1.06 23.36 -0.41
CA HIS A 5 1.47 23.06 0.96
C HIS A 5 2.12 24.30 1.59
N ARG A 6 1.70 24.69 2.80
CA ARG A 6 2.15 25.92 3.48
C ARG A 6 3.67 26.04 3.63
N HIS A 7 4.36 24.91 3.67
CA HIS A 7 5.82 24.83 3.76
C HIS A 7 6.46 24.22 2.50
N GLY A 8 5.67 23.98 1.45
CA GLY A 8 6.17 23.48 0.17
C GLY A 8 6.92 24.56 -0.61
N PRO A 9 7.72 24.16 -1.60
CA PRO A 9 8.54 25.07 -2.41
C PRO A 9 7.72 26.11 -3.19
N CYS A 10 6.42 25.84 -3.41
CA CYS A 10 5.48 26.74 -4.08
C CYS A 10 4.63 27.57 -3.10
N SER A 11 4.94 27.58 -1.80
CA SER A 11 4.19 28.36 -0.81
C SER A 11 4.49 29.86 -0.94
N PRO A 12 3.46 30.72 -1.00
CA PRO A 12 3.64 32.17 -1.01
C PRO A 12 4.12 32.73 0.34
N VAL A 13 4.09 31.91 1.41
CA VAL A 13 4.57 32.31 2.74
C VAL A 13 6.08 32.10 2.79
N GLY A 14 6.82 33.16 2.47
CA GLY A 14 8.27 33.17 2.45
C GLY A 14 8.88 32.83 3.81
N GLN A 15 9.48 31.65 3.93
CA GLN A 15 10.78 31.37 4.56
C GLN A 15 11.06 29.86 4.50
N ARG A 16 12.19 29.49 3.88
CA ARG A 16 12.73 28.14 3.90
C ARG A 16 13.27 27.82 5.29
N LYS A 17 12.44 27.31 6.20
CA LYS A 17 12.94 26.52 7.32
C LYS A 17 12.91 25.07 6.91
N HIS A 18 14.08 24.47 6.75
CA HIS A 18 14.23 23.02 6.63
C HIS A 18 13.66 22.40 7.92
N MET A 19 12.41 22.00 7.86
CA MET A 19 11.70 21.42 8.98
C MET A 19 12.20 19.99 9.15
N ASN A 20 12.68 19.67 10.35
CA ASN A 20 13.01 18.29 10.69
C ASN A 20 11.76 17.42 10.50
N HIS A 21 11.86 16.36 9.69
CA HIS A 21 10.76 15.43 9.41
C HIS A 21 10.08 14.93 10.69
N HIS A 22 10.85 14.74 11.77
CA HIS A 22 10.29 14.33 13.06
C HIS A 22 9.35 15.39 13.67
N ARG A 23 9.61 16.69 13.45
CA ARG A 23 8.71 17.77 13.90
C ARG A 23 7.46 17.85 13.04
N LEU A 24 7.59 17.62 11.73
CA LEU A 24 6.46 17.58 10.80
C LEU A 24 5.50 16.44 11.16
N LEU A 25 6.03 15.21 11.31
CA LEU A 25 5.24 14.05 11.72
C LEU A 25 4.57 14.25 13.08
N ARG A 26 5.27 14.87 14.04
CA ARG A 26 4.70 15.20 15.35
C ARG A 26 3.55 16.21 15.22
N GLN A 27 3.69 17.24 14.40
CA GLN A 27 2.63 18.23 14.16
C GLN A 27 1.42 17.60 13.46
N ASP A 28 1.64 16.72 12.50
CA ASP A 28 0.55 15.99 11.85
C ASP A 28 -0.17 15.05 12.80
N GLN A 29 0.55 14.38 13.71
CA GLN A 29 -0.06 13.54 14.75
C GLN A 29 -1.00 14.38 15.65
N TYR A 30 -0.57 15.55 16.11
CA TYR A 30 -1.44 16.45 16.89
C TYR A 30 -2.64 16.96 16.07
N ARG A 31 -2.44 17.24 14.78
CA ARG A 31 -3.51 17.69 13.88
C ARG A 31 -4.58 16.62 13.69
N ILE A 32 -4.17 15.37 13.49
CA ILE A 32 -5.08 14.22 13.39
C ILE A 32 -5.86 14.04 14.69
N GLN A 33 -5.18 14.09 15.85
CA GLN A 33 -5.86 14.00 17.16
C GLN A 33 -6.91 15.11 17.36
N PHE A 34 -6.61 16.34 16.95
CA PHE A 34 -7.55 17.45 16.99
C PHE A 34 -8.76 17.25 16.07
N LEU A 35 -8.55 16.74 14.86
CA LEU A 35 -9.63 16.44 13.91
C LEU A 35 -10.53 15.32 14.43
N HIS A 36 -9.96 14.24 15.00
CA HIS A 36 -10.75 13.21 15.67
C HIS A 36 -11.60 13.79 16.81
N HIS A 37 -11.01 14.65 17.64
CA HIS A 37 -11.75 15.28 18.74
C HIS A 37 -12.92 16.16 18.25
N ARG A 38 -12.78 16.83 17.10
CA ARG A 38 -13.85 17.64 16.48
C ARG A 38 -14.99 16.80 15.90
N ILE A 39 -14.67 15.63 15.36
CA ILE A 39 -15.66 14.72 14.75
C ILE A 39 -16.49 14.01 15.84
N SER A 40 -15.94 13.83 17.04
CA SER A 40 -16.61 13.18 18.18
C SER A 40 -17.66 14.02 18.92
N PHE A 41 -17.96 15.25 18.49
CA PHE A 41 -19.06 16.05 19.04
C PHE A 41 -20.30 15.98 18.15
N PRO A 42 -21.44 15.40 18.61
CA PRO A 42 -22.56 15.09 17.73
C PRO A 42 -23.49 16.29 17.52
N ALA A 43 -23.74 16.62 16.24
CA ALA A 43 -25.08 17.07 15.85
C ALA A 43 -25.97 15.82 15.82
N ALA A 44 -27.06 15.86 16.59
CA ALA A 44 -27.96 14.77 16.92
C ALA A 44 -28.30 13.77 15.78
N SER A 45 -27.83 12.53 15.93
CA SER A 45 -28.54 11.32 15.50
C SER A 45 -28.00 10.13 16.30
N LYS A 46 -28.91 9.27 16.78
CA LYS A 46 -28.66 8.13 17.70
C LYS A 46 -27.40 7.32 17.35
N PRO A 47 -26.55 6.94 18.31
CA PRO A 47 -25.42 6.07 18.04
C PRO A 47 -25.93 4.65 17.77
N THR A 48 -25.84 4.23 16.51
CA THR A 48 -25.67 2.83 16.15
C THR A 48 -24.25 2.44 16.58
N GLU A 49 -24.13 1.26 17.21
CA GLU A 49 -22.92 0.55 17.66
C GLU A 49 -21.57 1.12 17.15
N PRO A 50 -20.60 1.42 18.04
CA PRO A 50 -19.27 1.85 17.61
C PRO A 50 -18.58 0.70 16.89
N GLY A 51 -18.53 0.81 15.56
CA GLY A 51 -17.71 -0.03 14.70
C GLY A 51 -16.27 -0.11 15.22
N THR A 52 -15.79 -1.35 15.30
CA THR A 52 -14.43 -1.81 15.54
C THR A 52 -13.38 -0.70 15.53
N SER A 53 -12.72 -0.45 16.68
CA SER A 53 -11.56 0.43 16.72
C SER A 53 -10.53 -0.07 15.70
N LEU A 54 -10.12 0.78 14.75
CA LEU A 54 -8.97 0.47 13.91
C LEU A 54 -7.77 0.26 14.82
N ALA A 55 -7.39 -1.00 15.03
CA ALA A 55 -6.16 -1.33 15.74
C ALA A 55 -5.00 -0.64 15.01
N SER A 56 -4.17 0.10 15.74
CA SER A 56 -2.99 0.72 15.16
C SER A 56 -2.01 -0.38 14.73
N VAL A 57 -1.80 -0.56 13.43
CA VAL A 57 -0.80 -1.47 12.88
C VAL A 57 0.57 -0.80 12.96
N THR A 58 1.55 -1.47 13.56
CA THR A 58 2.94 -1.00 13.61
C THR A 58 3.81 -1.98 12.81
N ALA A 59 4.40 -1.50 11.71
CA ALA A 59 5.32 -2.28 10.90
C ALA A 59 6.74 -1.67 11.01
N PRO A 60 7.71 -2.37 11.62
CA PRO A 60 9.09 -1.89 11.69
C PRO A 60 9.71 -1.81 10.28
N SER A 61 10.20 -0.64 9.89
CA SER A 61 10.88 -0.48 8.60
C SER A 61 12.40 -0.58 8.73
N ARG A 62 13.06 -0.84 7.59
CA ARG A 62 14.51 -0.80 7.42
C ARG A 62 14.84 0.04 6.19
N TYR A 63 15.80 0.95 6.30
CA TYR A 63 16.24 1.75 5.17
C TYR A 63 17.26 0.97 4.32
N GLY A 64 17.08 0.99 3.00
CA GLY A 64 17.74 0.12 2.02
C GLY A 64 19.23 0.35 1.74
N ILE A 65 19.99 0.99 2.64
CA ILE A 65 21.43 1.24 2.46
C ILE A 65 22.23 -0.04 2.11
N PRO A 66 22.05 -1.18 2.80
CA PRO A 66 22.79 -2.40 2.47
C PRO A 66 22.49 -2.93 1.06
N LEU A 67 21.31 -2.63 0.53
CA LEU A 67 20.85 -2.99 -0.80
C LEU A 67 21.14 -1.90 -1.85
N ARG A 68 21.88 -0.84 -1.46
CA ARG A 68 22.26 0.30 -2.30
C ARG A 68 21.06 1.01 -2.93
N THR A 69 19.96 1.08 -2.19
CA THR A 69 18.73 1.75 -2.61
C THR A 69 18.26 2.76 -1.57
N ALA A 70 17.48 3.75 -2.01
CA ALA A 70 16.86 4.77 -1.16
C ALA A 70 15.45 4.37 -0.68
N GLU A 71 15.06 3.12 -0.87
CA GLU A 71 13.76 2.61 -0.46
C GLU A 71 13.71 2.20 1.03
N TYR A 72 12.50 2.24 1.58
CA TYR A 72 12.19 1.63 2.87
C TYR A 72 11.58 0.25 2.67
N PHE A 73 12.03 -0.72 3.45
CA PHE A 73 11.53 -2.09 3.42
C PHE A 73 10.79 -2.41 4.72
N ILE A 74 9.72 -3.20 4.60
CA ILE A 74 8.99 -3.80 5.71
C ILE A 74 8.84 -5.30 5.47
N THR A 75 8.59 -6.04 6.54
CA THR A 75 8.20 -7.46 6.43
C THR A 75 6.69 -7.57 6.58
N VAL A 76 6.04 -8.26 5.66
CA VAL A 76 4.59 -8.50 5.67
C VAL A 76 4.35 -10.00 5.53
N GLY A 77 3.43 -10.55 6.33
CA GLY A 77 3.01 -11.93 6.18
C GLY A 77 1.95 -12.07 5.09
N PHE A 78 2.12 -13.01 4.17
CA PHE A 78 1.14 -13.37 3.14
C PHE A 78 0.67 -14.80 3.31
N GLY A 79 -0.61 -15.05 3.05
CA GLY A 79 -1.14 -16.40 2.94
C GLY A 79 -1.59 -17.06 4.24
N THR A 80 -2.18 -18.24 4.07
CA THR A 80 -2.56 -19.15 5.16
C THR A 80 -2.10 -20.57 4.81
N PRO A 81 -1.05 -21.11 5.45
CA PRO A 81 -0.28 -20.52 6.54
C PRO A 81 0.54 -19.30 6.12
N LYS A 82 0.77 -18.40 7.09
CA LYS A 82 1.54 -17.17 6.91
C LYS A 82 2.96 -17.45 6.41
N GLN A 83 3.37 -16.74 5.36
CA GLN A 83 4.74 -16.68 4.83
C GLN A 83 5.22 -15.22 4.84
N ASP A 84 6.37 -14.94 5.44
CA ASP A 84 6.90 -13.59 5.54
C ASP A 84 7.69 -13.19 4.28
N TYR A 85 7.42 -11.98 3.77
CA TYR A 85 8.09 -11.39 2.62
C TYR A 85 8.62 -10.00 2.96
N THR A 86 9.83 -9.69 2.47
CA THR A 86 10.39 -8.35 2.55
C THR A 86 9.97 -7.55 1.33
N VAL A 87 9.17 -6.51 1.53
CA VAL A 87 8.60 -5.68 0.45
C VAL A 87 9.03 -4.23 0.59
N ILE A 88 9.06 -3.51 -0.54
CA ILE A 88 9.25 -2.06 -0.54
C ILE A 88 7.96 -1.39 -0.04
N PHE A 89 8.09 -0.46 0.90
CA PHE A 89 6.99 0.34 1.40
C PHE A 89 6.78 1.57 0.50
N ASP A 90 6.19 1.32 -0.67
CA ASP A 90 5.93 2.34 -1.68
C ASP A 90 4.65 3.13 -1.35
N THR A 91 4.80 4.42 -1.05
CA THR A 91 3.66 5.34 -0.83
C THR A 91 3.26 6.11 -2.09
N GLY A 92 3.98 5.89 -3.20
CA GLY A 92 3.79 6.52 -4.50
C GLY A 92 2.91 5.73 -5.46
N SER A 93 2.46 4.52 -5.09
CA SER A 93 1.55 3.68 -5.87
C SER A 93 0.40 3.12 -5.03
N ASP A 94 -0.61 2.56 -5.70
CA ASP A 94 -1.87 2.08 -5.12
C ASP A 94 -2.00 0.54 -5.10
N LEU A 95 -1.02 -0.18 -5.65
CA LEU A 95 -1.05 -1.64 -5.77
C LEU A 95 0.05 -2.31 -4.94
N THR A 96 -0.36 -3.24 -4.06
CA THR A 96 0.58 -4.17 -3.41
C THR A 96 0.77 -5.40 -4.30
N TRP A 97 2.03 -5.77 -4.56
CA TRP A 97 2.34 -6.97 -5.33
C TRP A 97 3.60 -7.67 -4.80
N ILE A 98 3.60 -9.00 -4.93
CA ILE A 98 4.76 -9.86 -4.74
C ILE A 98 4.88 -10.80 -5.95
N GLN A 99 6.06 -11.39 -6.15
CA GLN A 99 6.24 -12.35 -7.23
C GLN A 99 5.75 -13.74 -6.81
N CYS A 100 4.94 -14.37 -7.65
CA CYS A 100 4.33 -15.67 -7.38
C CYS A 100 4.70 -16.73 -8.43
N LYS A 101 4.45 -17.99 -8.09
CA LYS A 101 4.55 -19.15 -8.99
C LYS A 101 3.20 -19.43 -9.67
N PRO A 102 3.21 -19.98 -10.89
CA PRO A 102 4.37 -20.06 -11.78
C PRO A 102 4.72 -18.67 -12.32
N CYS A 103 6.01 -18.42 -12.53
CA CYS A 103 6.43 -17.23 -13.24
C CYS A 103 6.18 -17.40 -14.74
N VAL A 104 5.05 -16.91 -15.24
CA VAL A 104 4.57 -17.22 -16.62
C VAL A 104 5.44 -16.58 -17.70
N LYS A 105 5.89 -15.33 -17.50
CA LYS A 105 6.63 -14.55 -18.51
C LYS A 105 8.02 -14.17 -18.02
N TYR A 106 8.07 -13.41 -16.93
CA TYR A 106 9.29 -12.86 -16.37
C TYR A 106 9.09 -12.55 -14.90
N CYS A 107 10.14 -12.79 -14.11
CA CYS A 107 10.23 -12.42 -12.70
C CYS A 107 11.57 -11.73 -12.49
N TYR A 108 11.57 -10.68 -11.68
CA TYR A 108 12.76 -10.03 -11.19
C TYR A 108 13.59 -10.99 -10.34
N PRO A 109 14.92 -10.92 -10.41
CA PRO A 109 15.78 -11.64 -9.48
C PRO A 109 15.47 -11.22 -8.04
N GLN A 110 15.13 -12.19 -7.19
CA GLN A 110 14.95 -11.97 -5.76
C GLN A 110 15.57 -13.13 -4.97
N ASN A 111 15.94 -12.84 -3.72
CA ASN A 111 16.61 -13.82 -2.85
C ASN A 111 15.60 -14.69 -2.08
N GLU A 112 14.43 -14.14 -1.74
CA GLU A 112 13.33 -14.86 -1.12
C GLU A 112 12.62 -15.76 -2.14
N SER A 113 12.03 -16.87 -1.70
CA SER A 113 11.28 -17.76 -2.58
C SER A 113 9.98 -17.11 -3.07
N LEU A 114 9.65 -17.26 -4.36
CA LEU A 114 8.37 -16.79 -4.91
C LEU A 114 7.19 -17.41 -4.16
N PHE A 115 6.15 -16.60 -3.94
CA PHE A 115 4.90 -17.05 -3.33
C PHE A 115 4.24 -18.16 -4.16
N ASP A 116 3.76 -19.21 -3.52
CA ASP A 116 3.05 -20.29 -4.18
C ASP A 116 1.56 -20.19 -3.82
N PRO A 117 0.70 -19.67 -4.73
CA PRO A 117 -0.74 -19.55 -4.50
C PRO A 117 -1.40 -20.86 -4.08
N LEU A 118 -0.89 -22.00 -4.57
CA LEU A 118 -1.45 -23.32 -4.29
C LEU A 118 -1.19 -23.77 -2.85
N GLN A 119 -0.28 -23.11 -2.13
CA GLN A 119 0.06 -23.42 -0.74
C GLN A 119 -0.69 -22.53 0.26
N SER A 120 -1.51 -21.58 -0.21
CA SER A 120 -2.30 -20.72 0.65
C SER A 120 -3.78 -21.06 0.53
N SER A 121 -4.42 -21.40 1.66
CA SER A 121 -5.86 -21.67 1.70
C SER A 121 -6.73 -20.42 1.59
N THR A 122 -6.13 -19.24 1.65
CA THR A 122 -6.82 -17.94 1.55
C THR A 122 -6.55 -17.21 0.24
N TYR A 123 -5.78 -17.81 -0.67
CA TYR A 123 -5.62 -17.30 -2.02
C TYR A 123 -6.91 -17.47 -2.82
N SER A 124 -7.30 -16.44 -3.55
CA SER A 124 -8.38 -16.53 -4.53
C SER A 124 -8.15 -15.60 -5.72
N ASP A 125 -8.38 -16.11 -6.92
CA ASP A 125 -8.28 -15.31 -8.14
C ASP A 125 -9.44 -14.30 -8.23
N ILE A 126 -9.14 -13.07 -8.68
CA ILE A 126 -10.17 -12.10 -9.03
C ILE A 126 -10.55 -12.31 -10.49
N LEU A 127 -11.83 -12.62 -10.73
CA LEU A 127 -12.39 -12.71 -12.08
C LEU A 127 -12.70 -11.32 -12.64
N CYS A 128 -12.70 -11.20 -13.97
CA CYS A 128 -13.00 -9.95 -14.65
C CYS A 128 -14.40 -9.37 -14.41
N SER A 129 -15.36 -10.22 -14.02
CA SER A 129 -16.70 -9.78 -13.63
C SER A 129 -16.73 -9.09 -12.26
N SER A 130 -15.67 -9.18 -11.46
CA SER A 130 -15.60 -8.52 -10.16
C SER A 130 -15.49 -7.00 -10.31
N SER A 131 -16.15 -6.27 -9.40
CA SER A 131 -15.96 -4.83 -9.25
C SER A 131 -14.50 -4.48 -9.00
N ASP A 132 -13.75 -5.34 -8.32
CA ASP A 132 -12.35 -5.09 -7.98
C ASP A 132 -11.46 -5.03 -9.23
N CYS A 133 -11.75 -5.86 -10.23
CA CYS A 133 -11.05 -5.79 -11.51
C CYS A 133 -11.34 -4.48 -12.26
N SER A 134 -12.59 -4.01 -12.18
CA SER A 134 -12.99 -2.75 -12.80
C SER A 134 -12.33 -1.54 -12.13
N LEU A 135 -12.14 -1.56 -10.81
CA LEU A 135 -11.47 -0.48 -10.06
C LEU A 135 -10.04 -0.22 -10.54
N ILE A 136 -9.33 -1.27 -10.93
CA ILE A 136 -7.95 -1.16 -11.43
C ILE A 136 -7.86 -1.08 -12.95
N SER A 137 -8.99 -0.97 -13.65
CA SER A 137 -9.05 -1.04 -15.13
C SER A 137 -8.35 -2.29 -15.69
N GLY A 138 -8.51 -3.41 -14.99
CA GLY A 138 -7.84 -4.67 -15.30
C GLY A 138 -8.23 -5.22 -16.67
N GLN A 139 -7.32 -5.98 -17.27
CA GLN A 139 -7.55 -6.69 -18.53
C GLN A 139 -7.90 -8.16 -18.26
N CYS A 140 -8.45 -8.86 -19.25
CA CYS A 140 -8.87 -10.25 -19.08
C CYS A 140 -8.00 -11.20 -19.90
N ASP A 141 -7.62 -12.32 -19.29
CA ASP A 141 -7.11 -13.46 -20.04
C ASP A 141 -8.24 -14.26 -20.72
N ALA A 142 -7.88 -15.31 -21.45
CA ALA A 142 -8.84 -16.19 -22.11
C ALA A 142 -9.71 -17.01 -21.13
N SER A 143 -9.26 -17.14 -19.87
CA SER A 143 -9.94 -17.84 -18.78
C SER A 143 -10.74 -16.89 -17.87
N TYR A 144 -10.84 -15.61 -18.25
CA TYR A 144 -11.59 -14.56 -17.54
C TYR A 144 -11.00 -14.14 -16.18
N HIS A 145 -9.72 -14.41 -15.94
CA HIS A 145 -8.98 -13.86 -14.80
C HIS A 145 -8.59 -12.41 -15.05
N CYS A 146 -8.66 -11.60 -13.99
CA CYS A 146 -8.24 -10.21 -14.01
C CYS A 146 -6.72 -10.10 -14.03
N ILE A 147 -6.19 -9.32 -14.96
CA ILE A 147 -4.78 -8.99 -15.10
C ILE A 147 -4.58 -7.52 -14.72
N TYR A 148 -3.68 -7.27 -13.78
CA TYR A 148 -3.21 -5.91 -13.50
C TYR A 148 -1.94 -5.60 -14.31
N GLY A 149 -1.70 -4.31 -14.54
CA GLY A 149 -0.44 -3.82 -15.07
C GLY A 149 -0.12 -2.46 -14.47
N VAL A 150 1.08 -2.30 -13.92
CA VAL A 150 1.56 -1.05 -13.35
C VAL A 150 2.91 -0.69 -13.97
N LYS A 151 3.09 0.59 -14.31
CA LYS A 151 4.35 1.15 -14.80
C LYS A 151 4.78 2.28 -13.88
N TYR A 152 6.02 2.22 -13.40
CA TYR A 152 6.58 3.20 -12.48
C TYR A 152 7.31 4.33 -13.23
N GLY A 153 7.62 5.40 -12.51
CA GLY A 153 8.27 6.60 -13.08
C GLY A 153 9.69 6.37 -13.61
N ASP A 154 10.37 5.32 -13.14
CA ASP A 154 11.68 4.87 -13.63
C ASP A 154 11.61 3.97 -14.87
N ASN A 155 10.40 3.77 -15.42
CA ASN A 155 10.05 2.84 -16.49
C ASN A 155 10.10 1.34 -16.15
N SER A 156 10.35 0.97 -14.89
CA SER A 156 10.07 -0.39 -14.45
C SER A 156 8.56 -0.68 -14.51
N PHE A 157 8.19 -1.96 -14.55
CA PHE A 157 6.78 -2.36 -14.61
C PHE A 157 6.55 -3.69 -13.90
N SER A 158 5.31 -3.93 -13.48
CA SER A 158 4.85 -5.24 -13.03
C SER A 158 3.50 -5.55 -13.68
N ALA A 159 3.28 -6.82 -14.01
CA ALA A 159 2.01 -7.30 -14.53
C ALA A 159 1.80 -8.75 -14.09
N GLY A 160 0.57 -9.10 -13.76
CA GLY A 160 0.22 -10.42 -13.28
C GLY A 160 -1.28 -10.56 -13.03
N TYR A 161 -1.69 -11.70 -12.51
CA TYR A 161 -3.07 -11.89 -12.09
C TYR A 161 -3.35 -11.06 -10.84
N PHE A 162 -4.49 -10.36 -10.85
CA PHE A 162 -5.02 -9.70 -9.67
C PHE A 162 -5.75 -10.74 -8.83
N ALA A 163 -5.44 -10.78 -7.55
CA ALA A 163 -5.89 -11.83 -6.64
C ALA A 163 -6.14 -11.25 -5.25
N GLN A 164 -6.97 -11.95 -4.48
CA GLN A 164 -7.19 -11.68 -3.07
C GLN A 164 -6.37 -12.66 -2.23
N GLU A 165 -5.74 -12.14 -1.18
CA GLU A 165 -4.96 -12.90 -0.21
C GLU A 165 -5.03 -12.24 1.17
N THR A 166 -4.81 -13.02 2.22
CA THR A 166 -4.72 -12.57 3.61
C THR A 166 -3.32 -12.04 3.93
N LEU A 167 -3.27 -10.87 4.57
CA LEU A 167 -2.04 -10.26 5.09
C LEU A 167 -2.00 -10.31 6.62
N HIS A 168 -0.80 -10.42 7.19
CA HIS A 168 -0.53 -10.47 8.64
C HIS A 168 0.51 -9.46 9.09
#